data_AF-A0AB74M7C7-F1
#
_entry.id   AF-A0AB74M7C7-F1
#
_cell.length_a   1.000
_cell.length_b   1.000
_cell.length_c   1.000
_cell.angle_alpha   90.00
_cell.angle_beta   90.00
_cell.angle_gamma   90.00
#
_symmetry.space_group_name_H-M   'P 1'
#
loop_
_entity.id
_entity.type
_entity.pdbx_description
1 polymer ?
#
loop_
_entity_poly.entity_id
_entity_poly.type
_entity_poly.pdbx_seq_one_letter_code
_entity_poly.pdbx_strand_id
1 'polypeptide(L)' 'MNVEKISNPQWADKEHTAVNCMVKFEHIEQAVPFTATASDTEAYGRDIYAACLRGEA' A
#
# COMPACT_ATOMS: atom_id res chain seq x y z
N MET A 1 0.03 -1.34 11.84
CA MET A 1 -0.18 0.12 11.79
C MET A 1 -1.54 0.38 11.18
N ASN A 2 -2.31 1.36 11.68
CA ASN A 2 -3.57 1.75 11.07
C ASN A 2 -3.32 2.66 9.87
N VAL A 3 -4.01 2.37 8.77
CA VAL A 3 -3.96 3.14 7.52
C VAL A 3 -5.21 4.01 7.45
N GLU A 4 -5.06 5.31 7.31
CA GLU A 4 -6.18 6.24 7.13
C GLU A 4 -6.56 6.37 5.66
N LYS A 5 -5.56 6.38 4.77
CA LYS A 5 -5.76 6.59 3.33
C LYS A 5 -4.62 5.98 2.52
N ILE A 6 -4.98 5.33 1.42
CA ILE A 6 -4.06 4.92 0.36
C ILE A 6 -4.30 5.87 -0.82
N SER A 7 -3.33 6.05 -1.70
CA SER A 7 -3.52 6.86 -2.90
C SER A 7 -2.44 6.58 -3.93
N ASN A 8 -2.75 6.89 -5.19
CA ASN A 8 -1.86 6.74 -6.34
C ASN A 8 -1.24 5.32 -6.45
N PRO A 9 -2.04 4.24 -6.39
CA PRO A 9 -1.52 2.88 -6.57
C PRO A 9 -1.03 2.67 -8.01
N GLN A 10 0.18 2.16 -8.16
CA GLN A 10 0.80 1.86 -9.44
C GLN A 10 1.62 0.58 -9.31
N TRP A 11 1.55 -0.30 -10.30
CA TRP A 11 2.42 -1.48 -10.33
C TRP A 11 3.88 -1.04 -10.33
N ALA A 12 4.66 -1.63 -9.41
CA ALA A 12 6.09 -1.34 -9.26
C ALA A 12 6.94 -2.09 -10.30
N ASP A 13 6.39 -3.18 -10.83
CA ASP A 13 7.04 -4.09 -11.79
C ASP A 13 6.04 -4.55 -12.85
N LYS A 14 6.54 -5.17 -13.93
CA LYS A 14 5.69 -5.62 -15.05
C LYS A 14 4.98 -6.95 -14.74
N GLU A 15 5.54 -7.69 -13.80
CA GLU A 15 5.08 -9.00 -13.33
C GLU A 15 3.89 -8.87 -12.36
N HIS A 16 3.54 -7.64 -11.98
CA HIS A 16 2.47 -7.30 -11.04
C HIS A 16 2.65 -7.98 -9.67
N THR A 17 3.88 -7.96 -9.15
CA THR A 17 4.23 -8.57 -7.85
C THR A 17 4.22 -7.58 -6.70
N ALA A 18 4.38 -6.28 -6.98
CA ALA A 18 4.39 -5.21 -5.99
C ALA A 18 3.64 -3.96 -6.49
N VAL A 19 3.06 -3.21 -5.55
CA VAL A 19 2.36 -1.93 -5.82
C VAL A 19 3.03 -0.81 -5.05
N ASN A 20 3.48 0.22 -5.77
CA ASN A 20 3.89 1.48 -5.17
C ASN A 20 2.65 2.37 -4.95
N CYS A 21 2.55 2.97 -3.78
CA CYS A 21 1.47 3.87 -3.42
C CYS A 21 1.93 4.91 -2.38
N MET A 22 1.07 5.88 -2.12
CA MET A 22 1.21 6.82 -1.02
C MET A 22 0.25 6.43 0.10
N VAL A 23 0.77 6.27 1.31
CA VAL A 23 -0.01 5.81 2.47
C VAL A 23 0.06 6.85 3.58
N LYS A 24 -1.10 7.31 4.03
CA LYS A 24 -1.25 8.11 5.24
C LYS A 24 -1.56 7.15 6.39
N PHE A 25 -0.62 7.01 7.30
CA PHE A 25 -0.81 6.26 8.53
C PHE A 25 -1.29 7.19 9.64
N GLU A 26 -2.08 6.67 10.58
CA GLU A 26 -2.70 7.44 11.67
C GLU A 26 -1.68 8.24 12.51
N HIS A 27 -0.49 7.69 12.69
CA HIS A 27 0.58 8.27 13.53
C HIS A 27 1.62 9.08 12.74
N ILE A 28 1.50 9.19 11.42
CA ILE A 28 2.44 9.92 10.57
C ILE A 28 1.70 11.11 9.97
N GLU A 29 2.15 12.34 10.20
CA GLU A 29 1.43 13.56 9.77
C GLU A 29 1.19 13.64 8.26
N GLN A 30 2.10 13.09 7.46
CA GLN A 30 2.07 13.14 5.99
C GLN A 30 1.89 11.76 5.37
N ALA A 31 1.33 11.72 4.16
CA ALA A 31 1.38 10.51 3.35
C ALA A 31 2.83 10.20 2.95
N VAL A 32 3.24 8.95 3.11
CA VAL A 32 4.60 8.49 2.81
C VAL A 32 4.57 7.46 1.68
N PRO A 33 5.63 7.38 0.85
CA PRO A 33 5.73 6.33 -0.16
C PRO A 33 5.83 4.96 0.50
N PHE A 34 5.13 3.98 -0.06
CA PHE A 34 5.12 2.60 0.41
C PHE A 34 5.07 1.64 -0.78
N THR A 35 5.82 0.53 -0.69
CA THR A 35 5.78 -0.57 -1.65
C THR A 35 5.11 -1.75 -0.99
N ALA A 36 3.88 -2.04 -1.38
CA ALA A 36 3.08 -3.13 -0.84
C ALA A 36 3.26 -4.41 -1.68
N THR A 37 3.30 -5.57 -1.02
CA THR A 37 3.41 -6.88 -1.67
C THR A 37 2.45 -7.88 -1.04
N ALA A 38 2.05 -8.91 -1.80
CA ALA A 38 1.21 -9.99 -1.28
C ALA A 38 1.87 -10.76 -0.13
N SER A 39 3.20 -10.77 -0.09
CA SER A 39 4.04 -11.49 0.88
C SER A 39 4.73 -10.55 1.87
N ASP A 40 4.19 -9.35 2.08
CA ASP A 40 4.77 -8.42 3.05
C ASP A 40 4.84 -9.08 4.43
N THR A 41 5.95 -8.91 5.14
CA THR A 41 6.14 -9.48 6.48
C THR A 41 5.09 -8.92 7.44
N GLU A 42 4.77 -7.63 7.28
CA GLU A 42 3.81 -6.93 8.11
C GLU A 42 2.38 -7.09 7.59
N ALA A 43 1.43 -7.33 8.50
CA ALA A 43 0.03 -7.55 8.13
C ALA A 43 -0.56 -6.36 7.36
N TYR A 44 -0.27 -5.14 7.79
CA TYR A 44 -0.78 -3.93 7.14
C TYR A 44 -0.24 -3.77 5.70
N GLY A 45 0.97 -4.26 5.40
CA GLY A 45 1.51 -4.22 4.04
C GLY A 45 0.74 -5.14 3.09
N ARG A 46 0.36 -6.34 3.56
CA ARG A 46 -0.51 -7.26 2.81
C ARG A 46 -1.92 -6.70 2.63
N ASP A 47 -2.46 -6.04 3.64
CA ASP A 47 -3.78 -5.41 3.58
C ASP A 47 -3.81 -4.24 2.59
N ILE A 48 -2.78 -3.38 2.59
CA ILE A 48 -2.60 -2.31 1.60
C ILE A 48 -2.52 -2.88 0.19
N TYR A 49 -1.72 -3.92 -0.02
CA TYR A 49 -1.61 -4.59 -1.31
C TYR A 49 -2.99 -5.08 -1.79
N ALA A 50 -3.73 -5.78 -0.93
CA ALA A 50 -5.06 -6.28 -1.26
C ALA A 50 -6.07 -5.15 -1.55
N ALA A 51 -6.01 -4.03 -0.82
CA ALA A 51 -6.86 -2.86 -1.06
C ALA A 51 -6.58 -2.22 -2.44
N CYS A 52 -5.30 -2.10 -2.81
CA CYS A 52 -4.90 -1.62 -4.14
C CYS A 52 -5.48 -2.50 -5.26
N LEU A 53 -5.49 -3.82 -5.09
CA LEU A 53 -6.04 -4.75 -6.10
C LEU A 53 -7.56 -4.67 -6.23
N ARG A 54 -8.27 -4.34 -5.15
CA ARG A 54 -9.73 -4.18 -5.16
C ARG A 54 -10.19 -2.81 -5.69
N GLY A 55 -9.26 -1.88 -5.91
CA GLY A 55 -9.59 -0.49 -6.26
C GLY A 55 -10.16 0.30 -5.08
N GLU A 56 -9.89 -0.13 -3.85
CA GLU A 56 -10.31 0.53 -2.60
C GLU A 56 -9.23 1.48 -2.05
N ALA A 57 -8.21 1.75 -2.86
CA ALA A 57 -7.11 2.65 -2.54
C ALA A 57 -7.55 4.12 -2.58
#